data_AF-A0A1J3F110-F1
#
_entry.id   AF-A0A1J3F110-F1
#
_cell.length_a   1.000
_cell.length_b   1.000
_cell.length_c   1.000
_cell.angle_alpha   90.00
_cell.angle_beta   90.00
_cell.angle_gamma   90.00
#
_symmetry.space_group_name_H-M   'P 1'
#
loop_
_entity.id
_entity.type
_entity.pdbx_description
1 polymer ?
#
loop_
_entity_poly.entity_id
_entity_poly.type
_entity_poly.pdbx_seq_one_letter_code
_entity_poly.pdbx_strand_id
1 'polypeptide(L)'
;AAPMVVVNISQYLIQATSTMIVGHKGEISLAGIALASSMANVTGFGLLFGLAGALETLCGQAFGARQYEKLGSYTFTSIVSLLIICFPISLLWIFVKNILLLFHQDPEVSEIASVYCLWLIPALVGYSVLQSLIRYFQTQSLIFPMVISSLTVLCFHVPVCWVLVYTLG
;
A
#
# COMPACT_ATOMS: atom_id res chain seq x y z
N ALA A 1 -11.45 -3.96 -18.26
CA ALA A 1 -11.95 -3.34 -17.01
C ALA A 1 -12.19 -4.37 -15.90
N ALA A 2 -13.07 -5.37 -16.09
CA ALA A 2 -13.43 -6.33 -15.04
C ALA A 2 -12.23 -7.03 -14.32
N PRO A 3 -11.18 -7.49 -15.01
CA PRO A 3 -10.03 -8.11 -14.33
C PRO A 3 -9.27 -7.17 -13.40
N MET A 4 -9.10 -5.90 -13.78
CA MET A 4 -8.47 -4.89 -12.92
C MET A 4 -9.36 -4.50 -11.74
N VAL A 5 -10.68 -4.55 -11.90
CA VAL A 5 -11.61 -4.39 -10.77
C VAL A 5 -11.39 -5.47 -9.73
N VAL A 6 -11.21 -6.74 -10.16
CA VAL A 6 -10.88 -7.85 -9.25
C VAL A 6 -9.58 -7.57 -8.49
N VAL A 7 -8.50 -7.17 -9.17
CA VAL A 7 -7.21 -6.85 -8.52
C VAL A 7 -7.38 -5.76 -7.45
N ASN A 8 -8.06 -4.65 -7.79
CA ASN A 8 -8.26 -3.55 -6.85
C ASN A 8 -9.13 -3.99 -5.67
N ILE A 9 -10.25 -4.68 -5.91
CA ILE A 9 -11.12 -5.19 -4.85
C ILE A 9 -10.34 -6.15 -3.93
N SER A 10 -9.52 -7.05 -4.47
CA SER A 10 -8.69 -7.93 -3.65
C SER A 10 -7.73 -7.15 -2.76
N GLN A 11 -7.08 -6.10 -3.29
CA GLN A 11 -6.20 -5.24 -2.49
C GLN A 11 -6.95 -4.46 -1.40
N TYR A 12 -8.14 -3.96 -1.70
CA TYR A 12 -9.00 -3.31 -0.70
C TYR A 12 -9.45 -4.28 0.39
N LEU A 13 -9.81 -5.51 0.02
CA LEU A 13 -10.25 -6.54 0.97
C LEU A 13 -9.13 -6.94 1.94
N ILE A 14 -7.87 -6.97 1.50
CA ILE A 14 -6.71 -7.19 2.38
C ILE A 14 -6.68 -6.16 3.51
N GLN A 15 -6.81 -4.87 3.17
CA GLN A 15 -6.79 -3.78 4.15
C GLN A 15 -8.02 -3.80 5.06
N ALA A 16 -9.21 -4.09 4.48
CA ALA A 16 -10.45 -4.19 5.23
C ALA A 16 -10.43 -5.35 6.24
N THR A 17 -9.98 -6.55 5.84
CA THR A 17 -9.90 -7.71 6.75
C THR A 17 -8.93 -7.46 7.89
N SER A 18 -7.75 -6.88 7.62
CA SER A 18 -6.81 -6.51 8.68
C SER A 18 -7.43 -5.57 9.70
N THR A 19 -8.16 -4.54 9.25
CA THR A 19 -8.83 -3.56 10.12
C THR A 19 -9.96 -4.20 10.93
N MET A 20 -10.80 -5.04 10.29
CA MET A 20 -11.90 -5.73 10.96
C MET A 20 -11.42 -6.70 12.05
N ILE A 21 -10.34 -7.44 11.79
CA ILE A 21 -9.78 -8.38 12.78
C ILE A 21 -9.30 -7.64 14.03
N VAL A 22 -8.61 -6.51 13.88
CA VAL A 22 -8.13 -5.75 15.04
C VAL A 22 -9.25 -4.97 15.72
N GLY A 23 -10.31 -4.58 15.00
CA GLY A 23 -11.48 -3.93 15.58
C GLY A 23 -12.15 -4.74 16.71
N HIS A 24 -12.03 -6.06 16.70
CA HIS A 24 -12.53 -6.91 17.79
C HIS A 24 -11.70 -6.84 19.08
N LYS A 25 -10.53 -6.18 19.09
CA LYS A 25 -9.63 -6.06 20.25
C LYS A 25 -9.93 -4.84 21.14
N GLY A 26 -10.80 -3.91 20.72
CA GLY A 26 -11.25 -2.76 21.51
C GLY A 26 -11.30 -1.43 20.75
N GLU A 27 -12.07 -0.48 21.27
CA GLU A 27 -12.35 0.81 20.61
C GLU A 27 -11.10 1.69 20.44
N ILE A 28 -10.20 1.73 21.43
CA ILE A 28 -8.96 2.52 21.39
C ILE A 28 -8.01 1.98 20.31
N SER A 29 -7.84 0.66 20.23
CA SER A 29 -7.03 0.01 19.19
C SER A 29 -7.59 0.24 17.80
N LEU A 30 -8.91 0.15 17.64
CA LEU A 30 -9.59 0.44 16.38
C LEU A 30 -9.37 1.90 15.96
N ALA A 31 -9.55 2.86 16.88
CA ALA A 31 -9.34 4.27 16.63
C ALA A 31 -7.88 4.56 16.21
N GLY A 32 -6.90 3.99 16.92
CA GLY A 32 -5.47 4.15 16.59
C GLY A 32 -5.13 3.63 15.21
N ILE A 33 -5.61 2.42 14.86
CA ILE A 33 -5.36 1.82 13.53
C ILE A 33 -6.08 2.56 12.42
N ALA A 34 -7.33 3.00 12.66
CA ALA A 34 -8.07 3.79 11.68
C ALA A 34 -7.33 5.11 11.39
N LEU A 35 -6.91 5.82 12.44
CA LEU A 35 -6.17 7.08 12.30
C LEU A 35 -4.83 6.88 11.59
N ALA A 36 -4.07 5.85 11.96
CA ALA A 36 -2.82 5.51 11.30
C ALA A 36 -3.02 5.10 9.84
N SER A 37 -4.06 4.33 9.52
CA SER A 37 -4.38 3.92 8.15
C SER A 37 -4.75 5.14 7.29
N SER A 38 -5.54 6.07 7.83
CA SER A 38 -5.85 7.34 7.16
C SER A 38 -4.60 8.18 6.92
N MET A 39 -3.76 8.36 7.95
CA MET A 39 -2.49 9.09 7.80
C MET A 39 -1.56 8.43 6.78
N ALA A 40 -1.40 7.11 6.82
CA ALA A 40 -0.55 6.36 5.91
C ALA A 40 -1.06 6.42 4.47
N ASN A 41 -2.38 6.36 4.26
CA ASN A 41 -2.99 6.50 2.94
C ASN A 41 -2.76 7.90 2.36
N VAL A 42 -2.95 8.97 3.15
CA VAL A 42 -2.78 10.35 2.67
C VAL A 42 -1.31 10.70 2.44
N THR A 43 -0.43 10.35 3.38
CA THR A 43 0.98 10.79 3.35
C THR A 43 1.90 9.85 2.57
N GLY A 44 1.53 8.57 2.43
CA GLY A 44 2.38 7.55 1.83
C GLY A 44 1.76 6.87 0.62
N PHE A 45 0.82 5.95 0.84
CA PHE A 45 0.31 5.07 -0.22
C PHE A 45 -0.37 5.85 -1.36
N GLY A 46 -1.18 6.85 -1.05
CA GLY A 46 -1.83 7.71 -2.04
C GLY A 46 -0.83 8.54 -2.85
N LEU A 47 0.24 9.02 -2.21
CA LEU A 47 1.30 9.76 -2.88
C LEU A 47 2.07 8.85 -3.85
N LEU A 48 2.47 7.64 -3.40
CA LEU A 48 3.13 6.66 -4.26
C LEU A 48 2.24 6.23 -5.42
N PHE A 49 0.95 6.01 -5.17
CA PHE A 49 -0.03 5.68 -6.19
C PHE A 49 -0.16 6.79 -7.24
N GLY A 50 -0.24 8.05 -6.80
CA GLY A 50 -0.31 9.21 -7.70
C GLY A 50 0.94 9.38 -8.55
N LEU A 51 2.13 9.26 -7.95
CA LEU A 51 3.40 9.32 -8.68
C LEU A 51 3.55 8.16 -9.69
N ALA A 52 3.14 6.94 -9.31
CA ALA A 52 3.09 5.80 -10.22
C ALA A 52 2.09 6.00 -11.38
N GLY A 53 1.09 6.88 -11.23
CA GLY A 53 0.18 7.25 -12.32
C GLY A 53 0.89 7.95 -13.49
N ALA A 54 1.94 8.72 -13.23
CA ALA A 54 2.74 9.33 -14.30
C ALA A 54 3.45 8.27 -15.14
N LEU A 55 3.90 7.17 -14.52
CA LEU A 55 4.48 6.02 -15.21
C LEU A 55 3.49 5.39 -16.19
N GLU A 56 2.20 5.26 -15.85
CA GLU A 56 1.19 4.68 -16.73
C GLU A 56 1.11 5.42 -18.08
N THR A 57 1.19 6.76 -18.04
CA THR A 57 1.20 7.58 -19.25
C THR A 57 2.48 7.35 -20.07
N LEU A 58 3.65 7.40 -19.44
CA LEU A 58 4.94 7.18 -20.12
C LEU A 58 5.06 5.78 -20.72
N CYS A 59 4.63 4.76 -19.99
CA CYS A 59 4.57 3.38 -20.43
C CYS A 59 3.61 3.23 -21.62
N GLY A 60 2.41 3.80 -21.54
CA GLY A 60 1.43 3.78 -22.63
C GLY A 60 1.95 4.41 -23.91
N GLN A 61 2.63 5.56 -23.80
CA GLN A 61 3.26 6.23 -24.95
C GLN A 61 4.39 5.39 -25.54
N ALA A 62 5.31 4.86 -24.71
CA ALA A 62 6.41 4.02 -25.18
C ALA A 62 5.90 2.73 -25.85
N PHE A 63 4.91 2.07 -25.26
CA PHE A 63 4.32 0.86 -25.82
C PHE A 63 3.58 1.12 -27.14
N GLY A 64 2.80 2.20 -27.21
CA GLY A 64 2.13 2.64 -28.45
C GLY A 64 3.12 2.99 -29.56
N ALA A 65 4.26 3.59 -29.21
CA ALA A 65 5.37 3.87 -30.12
C ALA A 65 6.26 2.65 -30.43
N ARG A 66 5.90 1.44 -29.94
CA ARG A 66 6.67 0.18 -30.09
C ARG A 66 8.10 0.25 -29.52
N GLN A 67 8.34 1.12 -28.55
CA GLN A 67 9.63 1.29 -27.88
C GLN A 67 9.70 0.42 -26.62
N TYR A 68 9.62 -0.91 -26.79
CA TYR A 68 9.51 -1.86 -25.67
C TYR A 68 10.69 -1.82 -24.70
N GLU A 69 11.90 -1.52 -25.17
CA GLU A 69 13.07 -1.37 -24.29
C GLU A 69 12.89 -0.23 -23.27
N LYS A 70 12.26 0.87 -23.69
CA LYS A 70 11.99 2.01 -22.81
C LYS A 70 10.97 1.68 -21.73
N LEU A 71 10.08 0.72 -21.97
CA LEU A 71 9.09 0.29 -20.98
C LEU A 71 9.76 -0.25 -19.71
N GLY A 72 10.77 -1.11 -19.88
CA GLY A 72 11.59 -1.63 -18.78
C GLY A 72 12.37 -0.53 -18.08
N SER A 73 13.02 0.34 -18.86
CA SER A 73 13.78 1.48 -18.31
C SER A 73 12.91 2.44 -17.50
N TYR A 74 11.72 2.78 -17.97
CA TYR A 74 10.77 3.63 -17.25
C TYR A 74 10.28 2.97 -15.96
N THR A 75 10.01 1.67 -16.02
CA THR A 75 9.56 0.91 -14.84
C THR A 75 10.65 0.88 -13.78
N PHE A 76 11.89 0.57 -14.15
CA PHE A 76 13.02 0.59 -13.22
C PHE A 76 13.25 1.98 -12.63
N THR A 77 13.24 3.01 -13.47
CA THR A 77 13.39 4.41 -13.04
C THR A 77 12.29 4.82 -12.06
N SER A 78 11.05 4.41 -12.31
CA SER A 78 9.92 4.62 -11.40
C SER A 78 10.14 3.91 -10.07
N ILE A 79 10.54 2.64 -10.08
CA ILE A 79 10.83 1.88 -8.84
C ILE A 79 11.88 2.63 -8.00
N VAL A 80 13.01 2.99 -8.61
CA VAL A 80 14.09 3.71 -7.91
C VAL A 80 13.60 5.06 -7.38
N SER A 81 12.86 5.81 -8.19
CA SER A 81 12.32 7.12 -7.79
C SER A 81 11.35 7.00 -6.62
N LEU A 82 10.42 6.05 -6.66
CA LEU A 82 9.45 5.83 -5.59
C LEU A 82 10.13 5.30 -4.31
N LEU A 83 11.16 4.47 -4.42
CA LEU A 83 11.95 4.02 -3.27
C LEU A 83 12.65 5.20 -2.58
N ILE A 84 13.19 6.16 -3.34
CA ILE A 84 13.77 7.38 -2.77
C ILE A 84 12.70 8.17 -2.01
N ILE A 85 11.48 8.27 -2.55
CA ILE A 85 10.35 8.95 -1.90
C ILE A 85 9.86 8.20 -0.65
N CYS A 86 10.06 6.88 -0.56
CA CYS A 86 9.74 6.13 0.66
C CYS A 86 10.55 6.61 1.87
N PHE A 87 11.76 7.13 1.67
CA PHE A 87 12.62 7.61 2.77
C PHE A 87 12.01 8.79 3.55
N PRO A 88 11.66 9.94 2.92
CA PRO A 88 11.03 11.05 3.64
C PRO A 88 9.65 10.68 4.21
N ILE A 89 8.87 9.80 3.55
CA ILE A 89 7.60 9.30 4.10
C ILE A 89 7.86 8.49 5.39
N SER A 90 8.85 7.59 5.37
CA SER A 90 9.21 6.78 6.54
C SER A 90 9.68 7.65 7.69
N LEU A 91 10.45 8.71 7.39
CA LEU A 91 10.87 9.69 8.38
C LEU A 91 9.66 10.41 9.01
N LEU A 92 8.68 10.81 8.20
CA LEU A 92 7.42 11.39 8.70
C LEU A 92 6.68 10.40 9.60
N TRP A 93 6.63 9.12 9.23
CA TRP A 93 5.94 8.08 10.00
C TRP A 93 6.56 7.81 11.37
N ILE A 94 7.89 7.98 11.51
CA ILE A 94 8.58 7.91 12.81
C ILE A 94 8.07 8.99 13.78
N PHE A 95 7.63 10.15 13.27
CA PHE A 95 7.15 11.26 14.10
C PHE A 95 5.62 11.33 14.23
N VAL A 96 4.87 10.32 13.75
CA VAL A 96 3.40 10.32 13.78
C VAL A 96 2.84 10.57 15.18
N LYS A 97 3.42 9.97 16.23
CA LYS A 97 2.97 10.22 17.61
C LYS A 97 2.96 11.71 17.95
N ASN A 98 4.09 12.39 17.71
CA ASN A 98 4.24 13.81 18.03
C ASN A 98 3.31 14.68 17.17
N ILE A 99 3.15 14.31 15.90
CA ILE A 99 2.22 14.99 14.99
C ILE A 99 0.78 14.88 15.51
N LEU A 100 0.35 13.69 15.92
CA LEU A 100 -1.00 13.46 16.44
C LEU A 100 -1.25 14.18 17.78
N LEU A 101 -0.26 14.16 18.69
CA LEU A 101 -0.33 14.92 19.94
C LEU A 101 -0.42 16.44 19.69
N LEU A 102 0.28 16.95 18.67
CA LEU A 102 0.16 18.36 18.25
C LEU A 102 -1.26 18.71 17.77
N PHE A 103 -1.95 17.75 17.15
CA PHE A 103 -3.36 17.86 16.78
C PHE A 103 -4.32 17.58 17.96
N HIS A 104 -3.82 17.50 19.19
CA HIS A 104 -4.60 17.26 20.41
C HIS A 104 -5.37 15.92 20.37
N GLN A 105 -4.82 14.91 19.69
CA GLN A 105 -5.35 13.56 19.76
C GLN A 105 -5.05 12.91 21.11
N ASP A 106 -5.87 11.92 21.46
CA ASP A 106 -5.68 11.13 22.67
C ASP A 106 -4.27 10.47 22.69
N PRO A 107 -3.54 10.51 23.81
CA PRO A 107 -2.19 9.94 23.88
C PRO A 107 -2.13 8.42 23.65
N GLU A 108 -3.12 7.65 24.09
CA GLU A 108 -3.15 6.20 23.90
C GLU A 108 -3.43 5.84 22.44
N VAL A 109 -4.39 6.54 21.81
CA VAL A 109 -4.68 6.42 20.37
C VAL A 109 -3.45 6.79 19.54
N SER A 110 -2.76 7.87 19.92
CA SER A 110 -1.55 8.36 19.23
C SER A 110 -0.39 7.38 19.32
N GLU A 111 -0.23 6.69 20.45
CA GLU A 111 0.77 5.64 20.64
C GLU A 111 0.52 4.48 19.67
N ILE A 112 -0.70 3.91 19.69
CA ILE A 112 -1.08 2.79 18.83
C ILE A 112 -0.91 3.16 17.36
N ALA A 113 -1.37 4.36 16.98
CA ALA A 113 -1.27 4.83 15.62
C ALA A 113 0.20 4.91 15.15
N SER A 114 1.09 5.42 16.00
CA SER A 114 2.51 5.55 15.68
C SER A 114 3.20 4.19 15.51
N VAL A 115 2.92 3.24 16.40
CA VAL A 115 3.45 1.86 16.31
C VAL A 115 2.97 1.21 15.01
N TYR A 116 1.68 1.35 14.68
CA TYR A 116 1.14 0.82 13.44
C TYR A 116 1.80 1.43 12.20
N CYS A 117 1.99 2.76 12.16
CA CYS A 117 2.71 3.43 11.07
C CYS A 117 4.14 2.93 10.91
N LEU A 118 4.88 2.67 11.99
CA LEU A 118 6.22 2.10 11.91
C LEU A 118 6.22 0.70 11.26
N TRP A 119 5.24 -0.14 11.63
CA TRP A 119 5.07 -1.48 11.04
C TRP A 119 4.63 -1.45 9.56
N LEU A 120 4.08 -0.33 9.08
CA LEU A 120 3.75 -0.15 7.67
C LEU A 120 4.95 0.22 6.80
N ILE A 121 6.11 0.62 7.36
CA ILE A 121 7.28 1.06 6.57
C ILE A 121 7.74 -0.02 5.56
N PRO A 122 7.89 -1.31 5.93
CA PRO A 122 8.22 -2.34 4.95
C PRO A 122 7.16 -2.49 3.85
N ALA A 123 5.89 -2.34 4.21
CA ALA A 123 4.78 -2.40 3.25
C ALA A 123 4.82 -1.22 2.27
N LEU A 124 5.23 -0.03 2.71
CA LEU A 124 5.44 1.14 1.85
C LEU A 124 6.47 0.86 0.75
N VAL A 125 7.61 0.27 1.13
CA VAL A 125 8.67 -0.14 0.20
C VAL A 125 8.14 -1.18 -0.80
N GLY A 126 7.47 -2.23 -0.32
CA GLY A 126 6.86 -3.23 -1.20
C GLY A 126 5.82 -2.64 -2.16
N TYR A 127 5.02 -1.69 -1.68
CA TYR A 127 3.99 -1.03 -2.47
C TYR A 127 4.58 -0.20 -3.62
N SER A 128 5.73 0.47 -3.41
CA SER A 128 6.42 1.22 -4.46
C SER A 128 6.79 0.36 -5.68
N VAL A 129 7.29 -0.85 -5.42
CA VAL A 129 7.65 -1.84 -6.45
C VAL A 129 6.38 -2.38 -7.11
N LEU A 130 5.39 -2.77 -6.30
CA LEU A 130 4.14 -3.33 -6.77
C LEU A 130 3.40 -2.38 -7.72
N GLN A 131 3.27 -1.11 -7.38
CA GLN A 131 2.57 -0.13 -8.24
C GLN A 131 3.26 0.02 -9.60
N SER A 132 4.59 0.08 -9.62
CA SER A 132 5.34 0.17 -10.88
C SER A 132 5.15 -1.06 -11.75
N LEU A 133 5.16 -2.26 -11.14
CA LEU A 133 4.92 -3.52 -11.84
C LEU A 133 3.49 -3.65 -12.36
N ILE A 134 2.48 -3.21 -11.59
CA ILE A 134 1.09 -3.21 -12.03
C ILE A 134 0.95 -2.42 -13.33
N ARG A 135 1.54 -1.21 -13.41
CA ARG A 135 1.49 -0.40 -14.64
C ARG A 135 2.25 -1.06 -15.79
N TYR A 136 3.42 -1.63 -15.53
CA TYR A 136 4.18 -2.39 -16.52
C TYR A 136 3.35 -3.50 -17.18
N PHE A 137 2.71 -4.36 -16.37
CA PHE A 137 1.89 -5.45 -16.87
C PHE A 137 0.59 -4.95 -17.51
N GLN A 138 -0.06 -3.95 -16.91
CA GLN A 138 -1.31 -3.39 -17.40
C GLN A 138 -1.15 -2.73 -18.77
N THR A 139 -0.08 -1.96 -19.00
CA THR A 139 0.20 -1.34 -20.30
C THR A 139 0.39 -2.39 -21.41
N GLN A 140 0.91 -3.57 -21.07
CA GLN A 140 1.09 -4.69 -21.99
C GLN A 140 -0.13 -5.59 -22.11
N SER A 141 -1.24 -5.25 -21.45
CA SER A 141 -2.45 -6.09 -21.35
C SER A 141 -2.22 -7.46 -20.68
N LEU A 142 -1.15 -7.62 -19.90
CA LEU A 142 -0.82 -8.84 -19.16
C LEU A 142 -1.53 -8.87 -17.79
N ILE A 143 -2.85 -8.98 -17.80
CA ILE A 143 -3.65 -8.79 -16.57
C ILE A 143 -3.77 -10.07 -15.72
N PHE A 144 -3.71 -11.25 -16.34
CA PHE A 144 -3.88 -12.52 -15.63
C PHE A 144 -2.86 -12.78 -14.50
N PRO A 145 -1.55 -12.52 -14.67
CA PRO A 145 -0.59 -12.65 -13.57
C PRO A 145 -0.95 -11.79 -12.36
N MET A 146 -1.43 -10.57 -12.59
CA MET A 146 -1.87 -9.67 -11.52
C MET A 146 -3.08 -10.23 -10.78
N VAL A 147 -4.10 -10.71 -11.50
CA VAL A 147 -5.31 -11.31 -10.91
C VAL A 147 -5.00 -12.54 -10.09
N ILE A 148 -4.20 -13.47 -10.64
CA ILE A 148 -3.82 -14.70 -9.94
C ILE A 148 -3.07 -14.34 -8.67
N SER A 149 -2.05 -13.48 -8.77
CA SER A 149 -1.26 -13.07 -7.59
C SER A 149 -2.12 -12.39 -6.51
N SER A 150 -3.03 -11.48 -6.88
CA SER A 150 -3.86 -10.76 -5.91
C SER A 150 -4.86 -11.68 -5.21
N LEU A 151 -5.47 -12.61 -5.95
CA LEU A 151 -6.38 -13.60 -5.37
C LEU A 151 -5.65 -14.57 -4.46
N THR A 152 -4.48 -15.07 -4.88
CA THR A 152 -3.64 -15.93 -4.05
C THR A 152 -3.28 -15.24 -2.74
N VAL A 153 -2.77 -14.00 -2.79
CA VAL A 153 -2.44 -13.24 -1.57
C VAL A 153 -3.66 -13.06 -0.68
N LEU A 154 -4.82 -12.69 -1.22
CA LEU A 154 -6.05 -12.53 -0.44
C LEU A 154 -6.46 -13.85 0.26
N CYS A 155 -6.47 -14.96 -0.47
CA CYS A 155 -6.84 -16.28 0.05
C CYS A 155 -5.94 -16.74 1.20
N PHE A 156 -4.65 -16.40 1.17
CA PHE A 156 -3.72 -16.72 2.27
C PHE A 156 -3.76 -15.70 3.40
N HIS A 157 -3.95 -14.42 3.10
CA HIS A 157 -3.91 -13.36 4.08
C HIS A 157 -5.02 -13.48 5.13
N VAL A 158 -6.25 -13.79 4.71
CA VAL A 158 -7.39 -13.89 5.63
C VAL A 158 -7.18 -14.98 6.69
N PRO A 159 -6.85 -16.24 6.34
CA PRO A 159 -6.57 -17.29 7.33
C PRO A 159 -5.35 -16.97 8.20
N VAL A 160 -4.26 -16.47 7.60
CA VAL A 160 -3.01 -16.19 8.34
C VAL A 160 -3.24 -15.10 9.39
N CYS A 161 -3.90 -14.00 9.03
CA CYS A 161 -4.23 -12.94 9.99
C CYS A 161 -5.20 -13.41 11.07
N TRP A 162 -6.19 -14.22 10.70
CA TRP A 162 -7.09 -14.81 11.69
C TRP A 162 -6.32 -15.66 12.71
N VAL A 163 -5.47 -16.58 12.25
CA VAL A 163 -4.69 -17.47 13.14
C VAL A 163 -3.71 -16.67 14.00
N LEU A 164 -2.95 -15.75 13.42
CA LEU A 164 -1.99 -14.94 14.19
C LEU A 164 -2.67 -14.14 15.30
N VAL A 165 -3.75 -13.42 14.99
CA VAL A 165 -4.39 -12.51 15.94
C VAL A 165 -5.20 -13.25 17.01
N TYR A 166 -5.84 -14.38 16.68
CA TYR A 166 -6.65 -15.13 17.64
C TYR A 166 -5.90 -16.24 18.38
N THR A 167 -4.83 -16.81 17.80
CA THR A 167 -4.07 -17.91 18.41
C THR A 167 -2.77 -17.45 19.06
N LEU A 168 -2.06 -16.48 18.47
CA LEU A 168 -0.72 -16.06 18.92
C LEU A 168 -0.72 -14.72 19.67
N GLY A 169 -1.80 -13.95 19.61
CA GLY A 169 -2.00 -12.72 20.38
C GLY A 169 -2.01 -11.46 19.55
#